data_AF-A0A357V9L2-F1
#
_entry.id   AF-A0A357V9L2-F1
#
_cell.length_a   1.000
_cell.length_b   1.000
_cell.length_c   1.000
_cell.angle_alpha   90.00
_cell.angle_beta   90.00
_cell.angle_gamma   90.00
#
_symmetry.space_group_name_H-M   'P 1'
#
loop_
_entity.id
_entity.type
_entity.pdbx_description
1 polymer ?
#
loop_
_entity_poly.entity_id
_entity_poly.type
_entity_poly.pdbx_seq_one_letter_code
_entity_poly.pdbx_strand_id
1 'polypeptide(L)' 'MPFDDYKVADMSLADWGRKEISMAETEMPGLMSTRDEYRDEQPLKGARIAG' A
#
# COMPACT_ATOMS: atom_id res chain seq x y z
N MET A 1 -14.50 -14.88 2.43
CA MET A 1 -15.49 -13.81 2.27
C MET A 1 -14.78 -12.62 1.64
N PRO A 2 -15.35 -11.95 0.63
CA PRO A 2 -14.79 -10.68 0.17
C PRO A 2 -14.77 -9.68 1.32
N PHE A 3 -13.75 -8.82 1.33
CA PHE A 3 -13.64 -7.72 2.28
C PHE A 3 -14.47 -6.56 1.72
N ASP A 4 -15.52 -6.14 2.42
CA ASP A 4 -16.49 -5.13 1.92
C ASP A 4 -16.47 -3.83 2.75
N ASP A 5 -15.54 -3.70 3.70
CA ASP A 5 -15.42 -2.53 4.58
C ASP A 5 -14.58 -1.40 3.94
N TYR A 6 -15.08 -0.87 2.83
CA TYR A 6 -14.58 0.33 2.17
C TYR A 6 -15.70 1.04 1.41
N LYS A 7 -15.52 2.32 1.10
CA LYS A 7 -16.41 3.06 0.20
C LYS A 7 -15.60 3.98 -0.71
N VAL A 8 -15.54 3.61 -1.99
CA VAL A 8 -14.81 4.34 -3.03
C VAL A 8 -15.75 4.66 -4.19
N ALA A 9 -15.36 5.58 -5.06
CA ALA A 9 -16.19 6.01 -6.18
C ALA A 9 -16.42 4.91 -7.23
N ASP A 10 -15.37 4.19 -7.62
CA ASP A 10 -15.43 3.14 -8.65
C ASP A 10 -14.32 2.10 -8.43
N MET A 11 -14.71 0.85 -8.17
CA MET A 11 -13.76 -0.25 -7.95
C MET A 11 -13.19 -0.82 -9.26
N SER A 12 -13.81 -0.53 -10.41
CA SER A 12 -13.32 -0.99 -11.72
C SER A 12 -11.96 -0.40 -12.11
N LEU A 13 -11.55 0.69 -11.44
CA LEU A 13 -10.27 1.38 -11.66
C LEU A 13 -9.08 0.76 -10.92
N ALA A 14 -9.28 -0.29 -10.12
CA ALA A 14 -8.25 -0.88 -9.27
C ALA A 14 -6.98 -1.30 -10.05
N ASP A 15 -7.16 -1.93 -11.22
CA ASP A 15 -6.03 -2.38 -12.05
C ASP A 15 -5.20 -1.22 -12.59
N TRP A 16 -5.86 -0.13 -12.99
CA TRP A 16 -5.16 1.07 -13.44
C TRP A 16 -4.45 1.76 -12.28
N GLY A 17 -5.13 1.93 -11.14
CA GLY A 17 -4.52 2.50 -9.94
C GLY A 17 -3.28 1.72 -9.47
N ARG A 18 -3.28 0.39 -9.61
CA ARG A 18 -2.10 -0.43 -9.28
C ARG A 18 -0.91 -0.16 -10.21
N LYS A 19 -1.16 0.07 -11.51
CA LYS A 19 -0.10 0.43 -12.47
C LYS A 19 0.52 1.78 -12.13
N GLU A 20 -0.30 2.77 -11.80
CA GLU A 20 0.17 4.09 -11.37
C GLU A 20 1.01 4.00 -10.10
N ILE A 21 0.58 3.21 -9.10
CA ILE A 21 1.36 2.98 -7.87
C ILE A 21 2.73 2.38 -8.20
N SER A 22 2.79 1.36 -9.07
CA SER A 22 4.07 0.75 -9.44
C SER A 22 5.02 1.71 -10.16
N MET A 23 4.50 2.64 -10.97
CA MET A 23 5.32 3.71 -11.54
C MET A 23 5.75 4.72 -10.47
N ALA A 24 4.87 5.08 -9.55
CA ALA A 24 5.20 6.01 -8.47
C ALA A 24 6.27 5.47 -7.50
N GLU A 25 6.34 4.15 -7.29
CA GLU A 25 7.36 3.54 -6.43
C GLU A 25 8.79 3.83 -6.91
N THR A 26 9.01 4.01 -8.23
CA THR A 26 10.35 4.38 -8.75
C THR A 26 10.74 5.81 -8.39
N GLU A 27 9.76 6.69 -8.20
CA GLU A 27 9.93 8.09 -7.79
C GLU A 27 9.93 8.28 -6.26
N MET A 28 9.75 7.20 -5.50
CA MET A 28 9.69 7.21 -4.03
C MET A 28 10.80 6.37 -3.37
N PRO A 29 12.09 6.61 -3.69
CA PRO A 29 13.19 5.74 -3.24
C PRO A 29 13.32 5.66 -1.72
N GLY A 30 13.02 6.74 -1.00
CA GLY A 30 13.03 6.74 0.47
C GLY A 30 12.01 5.78 1.08
N LEU A 31 10.76 5.82 0.60
CA LEU A 31 9.72 4.92 1.09
C LEU A 31 10.03 3.46 0.77
N MET A 32 10.57 3.19 -0.42
CA MET A 32 10.94 1.83 -0.82
C MET A 32 12.13 1.31 0.01
N SER A 33 13.14 2.14 0.27
CA SER A 33 14.26 1.78 1.15
C SER A 33 13.80 1.46 2.57
N THR A 34 12.90 2.27 3.14
CA THR A 34 12.34 1.99 4.47
C THR A 34 11.55 0.69 4.49
N ARG A 35 10.76 0.41 3.45
CA ARG A 35 10.03 -0.86 3.33
C ARG A 35 10.97 -2.06 3.29
N ASP A 36 12.08 -1.95 2.55
CA ASP A 36 13.04 -3.05 2.40
C ASP A 36 13.88 -3.27 3.66
N GLU A 37 14.34 -2.20 4.33
CA GLU A 37 15.11 -2.28 5.58
C GLU A 37 14.33 -2.98 6.69
N TYR A 38 13.05 -2.63 6.89
CA TYR A 38 12.24 -3.13 8.02
C TYR A 38 11.31 -4.29 7.65
N ARG A 39 11.43 -4.84 6.44
CA ARG A 39 10.55 -5.90 5.92
C ARG A 39 10.49 -7.09 6.86
N ASP A 40 11.65 -7.59 7.29
CA ASP A 40 11.74 -8.82 8.08
C ASP A 40 11.48 -8.57 9.57
N GLU A 41 11.79 -7.37 10.06
CA GLU A 41 11.57 -6.97 11.44
C GLU A 41 10.09 -6.81 11.80
N GLN A 42 9.25 -6.50 10.80
CA GLN A 42 7.81 -6.28 10.99
C GLN A 42 7.50 -5.35 12.19
N PRO A 43 8.12 -4.16 12.29
CA PRO A 43 8.06 -3.32 13.50
C PRO A 43 6.65 -2.82 13.85
N LEU A 44 5.73 -2.85 12.88
CA LEU A 44 4.33 -2.46 13.05
C LEU A 44 3.39 -3.63 13.33
N LYS A 45 3.92 -4.83 13.59
CA LYS A 45 3.09 -6.01 13.87
C LYS A 45 2.21 -5.78 15.10
N GLY A 46 0.90 -5.86 14.90
CA GLY A 46 -0.11 -5.64 15.94
C GLY A 46 -0.52 -4.17 16.14
N ALA A 47 0.12 -3.23 15.44
CA ALA A 47 -0.30 -1.83 15.46
C ALA A 47 -1.65 -1.65 14.74
N ARG A 48 -2.47 -0.70 15.23
CA ARG A 48 -3.73 -0.27 14.61
C ARG A 48 -3.61 1.20 14.26
N ILE A 49 -3.32 1.50 13.00
CA ILE A 49 -3.02 2.84 12.50
C ILE A 49 -4.23 3.31 11.68
N ALA A 50 -4.87 4.41 12.11
CA ALA A 50 -5.86 5.11 11.31
C ALA A 50 -5.19 6.36 10.71
N GLY A 51 -5.29 6.53 9.40
CA GLY A 51 -4.70 7.62 8.63
C GLY A 51 -5.70 8.30 7.73
#